data_AF-A0A7R9FU49-F1
#
_entry.id   AF-A0A7R9FU49-F1
#
_cell.length_a   1.000
_cell.length_b   1.000
_cell.length_c   1.000
_cell.angle_alpha   90.00
_cell.angle_beta   90.00
_cell.angle_gamma   90.00
#
_symmetry.space_group_name_H-M   'P 1'
#
loop_
_entity.id
_entity.type
_entity.pdbx_description
1 polymer ?
#
loop_
_entity_poly.entity_id
_entity_poly.type
_entity_poly.pdbx_seq_one_letter_code
_entity_poly.pdbx_strand_id
1 'polypeptide(L)'
;MHGSSPLSLDKEMCKYSQAWAEQLAQWNQLKHRQGAGRDEGKQYGENIFMYGASGGAHIEPKDVVECWYNEIKNYNFNSGGWSGNTGHFTQVVWTTSSRLGVG
;
A
#
# COMPACT_ATOMS: atom_id res chain seq x y z
N MET A 1 -1.71 19.40 -6.93
CA MET A 1 -0.97 18.12 -6.93
C MET A 1 -0.29 18.00 -5.57
N HIS A 2 -0.30 16.82 -4.93
CA HIS A 2 -0.15 16.61 -3.47
C HIS A 2 1.20 17.00 -2.80
N GLY A 3 2.15 17.58 -3.54
CA GLY A 3 3.45 17.99 -2.99
C GLY A 3 4.42 16.84 -2.70
N SER A 4 4.05 15.59 -3.03
CA SER A 4 4.93 14.41 -2.95
C SER A 4 5.86 14.33 -4.16
N SER A 5 7.13 14.00 -3.93
CA SER A 5 8.09 13.73 -5.00
C SER A 5 7.87 12.35 -5.62
N PRO A 6 8.31 12.11 -6.88
CA PRO A 6 8.29 10.77 -7.47
C PRO A 6 9.07 9.77 -6.62
N LEU A 7 8.49 8.58 -6.45
CA LEU A 7 9.12 7.48 -5.71
C LEU A 7 10.07 6.70 -6.60
N SER A 8 11.17 6.23 -6.03
CA SER A 8 12.11 5.30 -6.69
C SER A 8 11.82 3.85 -6.30
N LEU A 9 11.80 2.94 -7.28
CA LEU A 9 11.61 1.52 -7.01
C LEU A 9 12.86 0.94 -6.34
N ASP A 10 12.68 0.28 -5.19
CA ASP A 10 13.73 -0.35 -4.41
C ASP A 10 13.58 -1.88 -4.47
N LYS A 11 14.63 -2.55 -4.98
CA LYS A 11 14.60 -4.01 -5.21
C LYS A 11 14.47 -4.82 -3.93
N GLU A 12 15.06 -4.36 -2.83
CA GLU A 12 14.96 -5.06 -1.54
C GLU A 12 13.58 -4.86 -0.93
N MET A 13 12.97 -3.69 -1.12
CA MET A 13 11.56 -3.48 -0.78
C MET A 13 10.63 -4.37 -1.61
N CYS A 14 10.89 -4.55 -2.92
CA CYS A 14 10.07 -5.47 -3.74
C CYS A 14 10.15 -6.92 -3.23
N LYS A 15 11.34 -7.43 -2.93
CA LYS A 15 11.50 -8.77 -2.34
C LYS A 15 10.77 -8.89 -1.00
N TYR A 16 10.87 -7.84 -0.17
CA TYR A 16 10.19 -7.79 1.12
C TYR A 16 8.66 -7.82 0.98
N SER A 17 8.11 -7.04 0.05
CA SER A 17 6.69 -7.01 -0.29
C SER A 17 6.20 -8.33 -0.89
N GLN A 18 6.94 -8.90 -1.85
CA GLN A 18 6.60 -10.17 -2.49
C GLN A 18 6.51 -11.31 -1.47
N ALA A 19 7.49 -11.40 -0.57
CA ALA A 19 7.47 -12.40 0.49
C ALA A 19 6.26 -12.24 1.43
N TRP A 20 5.76 -11.01 1.64
CA TRP A 20 4.52 -10.81 2.39
C TRP A 20 3.31 -11.25 1.61
N ALA A 21 3.19 -10.81 0.34
CA ALA A 21 2.06 -11.13 -0.52
C ALA A 21 1.87 -12.64 -0.66
N GLU A 22 2.96 -13.38 -0.81
CA GLU A 22 2.95 -14.85 -0.83
C GLU A 22 2.45 -15.46 0.48
N GLN A 23 2.88 -14.94 1.64
CA GLN A 23 2.37 -15.39 2.94
C GLN A 23 0.88 -15.08 3.13
N LEU A 24 0.44 -13.87 2.74
CA LEU A 24 -0.97 -13.49 2.79
C LEU A 24 -1.84 -14.39 1.88
N ALA A 25 -1.34 -14.71 0.69
CA ALA A 25 -2.00 -15.62 -0.24
C ALA A 25 -2.11 -17.05 0.34
N GLN A 26 -1.05 -17.58 0.96
CA GLN A 26 -1.06 -18.89 1.60
C GLN A 26 -2.05 -18.96 2.77
N TRP A 27 -2.16 -17.89 3.55
CA TRP A 27 -3.11 -17.83 4.67
C TRP A 27 -4.52 -17.45 4.26
N ASN A 28 -4.71 -16.96 3.03
CA ASN A 28 -5.95 -16.34 2.57
C ASN A 28 -6.45 -15.26 3.55
N GLN A 29 -5.55 -14.38 3.96
CA GLN A 29 -5.84 -13.30 4.91
C GLN A 29 -5.33 -11.96 4.39
N LEU A 30 -6.15 -10.93 4.50
CA LEU A 30 -5.72 -9.55 4.32
C LEU A 30 -5.38 -8.95 5.68
N LYS A 31 -4.09 -8.90 6.00
CA LYS A 31 -3.61 -8.26 7.23
C LYS A 31 -2.28 -7.57 6.99
N HIS A 32 -2.08 -6.44 7.66
CA HIS A 32 -0.79 -5.79 7.65
C HIS A 32 0.28 -6.66 8.30
N ARG A 33 1.53 -6.52 7.86
CA ARG A 33 2.65 -7.20 8.51
C ARG A 33 2.75 -6.74 9.97
N GLN A 34 2.81 -7.68 10.91
CA GLN A 34 2.98 -7.33 12.32
C GLN A 34 4.33 -6.65 12.50
N GLY A 35 4.33 -5.46 13.11
CA GLY A 35 5.53 -4.65 13.17
C GLY A 35 5.87 -3.95 11.85
N ALA A 36 4.96 -3.77 10.89
CA ALA A 36 5.16 -2.80 9.81
C ALA A 36 5.58 -1.44 10.44
N GLY A 37 6.83 -1.03 10.21
CA GLY A 37 7.47 0.08 10.93
C GLY A 37 8.55 -0.29 11.96
N ARG A 38 8.75 -1.57 12.29
CA ARG A 38 9.64 -2.10 13.35
C ARG A 38 10.18 -3.52 13.08
N ASP A 39 9.66 -4.22 12.10
CA ASP A 39 10.04 -5.59 11.77
C ASP A 39 11.42 -5.61 11.13
N GLU A 40 12.33 -6.46 11.62
CA GLU A 40 13.75 -6.52 11.23
C GLU A 40 14.50 -5.16 11.32
N GLY A 41 14.01 -4.21 12.13
CA GLY A 41 14.56 -2.85 12.20
C GLY A 41 14.25 -1.97 10.98
N LYS A 42 13.38 -2.43 10.05
CA LYS A 42 12.95 -1.68 8.86
C LYS A 42 11.64 -0.94 9.15
N GLN A 43 11.62 0.36 8.88
CA GLN A 43 10.43 1.19 9.07
C GLN A 43 9.76 1.49 7.73
N TYR A 44 8.96 0.54 7.22
CA TYR A 44 8.18 0.75 5.98
C TYR A 44 6.70 0.98 6.30
N GLY A 45 6.10 1.94 5.59
CA GLY A 45 4.65 2.00 5.42
C GLY A 45 4.18 0.91 4.45
N GLU A 46 2.89 0.56 4.50
CA GLU A 46 2.35 -0.57 3.74
C GLU A 46 0.93 -0.30 3.27
N ASN A 47 0.67 -0.55 1.99
CA ASN A 47 -0.67 -0.74 1.44
C ASN A 47 -0.79 -2.19 0.98
N ILE A 48 -1.93 -2.82 1.25
CA ILE A 48 -2.22 -4.19 0.85
C ILE A 48 -3.54 -4.24 0.09
N PHE A 49 -3.61 -5.15 -0.87
CA PHE A 49 -4.82 -5.38 -1.65
C PHE A 49 -4.96 -6.88 -1.88
N MET A 50 -6.19 -7.38 -1.77
CA MET A 50 -6.51 -8.78 -2.05
C MET A 50 -7.84 -8.80 -2.80
N TYR A 51 -7.89 -9.61 -3.84
CA TYR A 51 -9.11 -9.86 -4.61
C TYR A 51 -9.24 -11.34 -4.88
N GLY A 52 -10.49 -11.82 -4.97
CA GLY A 52 -10.77 -13.16 -5.43
C GLY A 52 -10.78 -13.20 -6.96
N ALA A 53 -10.06 -14.15 -7.55
CA ALA A 53 -10.04 -14.36 -9.00
C ALA A 53 -11.19 -15.29 -9.48
N SER A 54 -12.33 -15.29 -8.80
CA SER A 54 -13.48 -16.11 -9.24
C SER A 54 -13.99 -15.61 -10.59
N GLY A 55 -14.26 -16.54 -11.51
CA GLY A 55 -14.83 -16.22 -12.83
C GLY A 55 -13.88 -15.55 -13.83
N GLY A 56 -12.56 -15.63 -13.63
CA GLY A 56 -11.58 -15.06 -14.57
C GLY A 56 -11.39 -13.55 -14.43
N ALA A 57 -11.75 -12.98 -13.28
CA ALA A 57 -11.45 -11.58 -12.98
C ALA A 57 -9.94 -11.32 -13.06
N HIS A 58 -9.57 -10.34 -13.88
CA HIS A 58 -8.20 -9.85 -14.01
C HIS A 58 -8.16 -8.42 -13.48
N ILE A 59 -7.19 -8.13 -12.61
CA ILE A 59 -6.95 -6.78 -12.13
C ILE A 59 -5.56 -6.33 -12.58
N GLU A 60 -5.47 -5.10 -13.10
CA GLU A 60 -4.19 -4.52 -13.44
C GLU A 60 -3.62 -3.76 -12.24
N PRO A 61 -2.29 -3.65 -12.11
CA PRO A 61 -1.67 -2.88 -11.03
C PRO A 61 -2.17 -1.43 -10.94
N LYS A 62 -2.52 -0.82 -12.08
CA LYS A 62 -3.07 0.55 -12.12
C LYS A 62 -4.41 0.65 -11.38
N ASP A 63 -5.25 -0.39 -11.48
CA ASP A 63 -6.59 -0.40 -10.87
C ASP A 63 -6.47 -0.47 -9.35
N VAL A 64 -5.47 -1.20 -8.85
CA VAL A 64 -5.16 -1.29 -7.41
C VAL A 64 -4.72 0.07 -6.86
N VAL A 65 -3.78 0.74 -7.54
CA VAL A 65 -3.29 2.07 -7.12
C VAL A 65 -4.41 3.10 -7.22
N GLU A 66 -5.25 3.03 -8.26
CA GLU A 66 -6.42 3.89 -8.40
C GLU A 66 -7.46 3.63 -7.29
N CYS A 67 -7.68 2.37 -6.90
CA CYS A 67 -8.55 2.02 -5.78
C CYS A 67 -8.06 2.68 -4.47
N TRP A 68 -6.77 2.55 -4.16
CA TRP A 68 -6.16 3.20 -3.00
C TRP A 68 -6.24 4.73 -3.08
N TYR A 69 -5.96 5.31 -4.24
CA TYR A 69 -6.00 6.76 -4.44
C TYR A 69 -7.43 7.33 -4.31
N ASN A 70 -8.44 6.57 -4.73
CA ASN A 70 -9.85 7.00 -4.70
C ASN A 70 -10.38 7.26 -3.27
N GLU A 71 -9.70 6.78 -2.23
CA GLU A 71 -9.96 7.17 -0.84
C GLU A 71 -9.81 8.68 -0.59
N ILE A 72 -9.14 9.42 -1.49
CA ILE A 72 -9.10 10.89 -1.49
C ILE A 72 -10.50 11.53 -1.35
N LYS A 73 -11.54 10.88 -1.89
CA LYS A 73 -12.93 11.33 -1.81
C LYS A 73 -13.45 11.41 -0.37
N ASN A 74 -12.85 10.62 0.53
CA ASN A 74 -13.17 10.56 1.95
C ASN A 74 -12.20 11.40 2.80
N TYR A 75 -11.12 11.93 2.23
CA TYR A 75 -10.10 12.66 2.98
C TYR A 75 -10.45 14.13 3.18
N ASN A 76 -10.57 14.54 4.45
CA ASN A 76 -10.78 15.95 4.79
C ASN A 76 -9.44 16.67 4.95
N PHE A 77 -9.04 17.43 3.93
CA PHE A 77 -7.80 18.21 3.93
C PHE A 77 -7.76 19.33 4.99
N ASN A 78 -8.91 19.79 5.50
CA ASN A 78 -8.96 20.86 6.51
C ASN A 78 -8.62 20.36 7.92
N SER A 79 -9.09 19.15 8.28
CA SER A 79 -8.77 18.53 9.56
C SER A 79 -7.51 17.66 9.50
N GLY A 80 -7.21 17.10 8.32
CA GLY A 80 -6.17 16.10 8.14
C GLY A 80 -6.38 14.87 9.01
N GLY A 81 -5.29 14.13 9.24
CA GLY A 81 -5.25 13.00 10.19
C GLY A 81 -5.51 11.63 9.56
N TRP A 82 -5.39 10.61 10.39
CA TRP A 82 -5.65 9.22 10.02
C TRP A 82 -7.15 8.91 10.11
N SER A 83 -7.65 8.17 9.12
CA SER A 83 -8.94 7.48 9.20
C SER A 83 -8.81 6.12 8.54
N GLY A 84 -9.61 5.14 8.98
CA GLY A 84 -9.60 3.80 8.40
C GLY A 84 -9.95 3.74 6.90
N ASN A 85 -10.61 4.78 6.38
CA ASN A 85 -11.05 4.85 4.98
C ASN A 85 -10.17 5.76 4.12
N THR A 86 -9.05 6.25 4.65
CA THR A 86 -8.13 7.16 3.95
C THR A 86 -6.67 6.78 4.08
N GLY A 87 -6.38 5.65 4.76
CA GLY A 87 -5.02 5.20 5.03
C GLY A 87 -4.25 4.95 3.75
N HIS A 88 -4.84 4.23 2.79
CA HIS A 88 -4.14 3.89 1.55
C HIS A 88 -3.84 5.12 0.71
N PHE A 89 -4.81 6.04 0.57
CA PHE A 89 -4.58 7.30 -0.14
C PHE A 89 -3.44 8.10 0.50
N THR A 90 -3.47 8.29 1.83
CA THR A 90 -2.43 9.06 2.50
C THR A 90 -1.04 8.44 2.32
N GLN A 91 -0.94 7.11 2.29
CA GLN A 91 0.33 6.42 2.03
C GLN A 91 0.81 6.58 0.59
N VAL A 92 -0.08 6.59 -0.41
CA VAL A 92 0.26 6.81 -1.83
C VAL A 92 0.90 8.18 -2.04
N VAL A 93 0.44 9.20 -1.31
CA VAL A 93 0.90 10.59 -1.48
C VAL A 93 1.77 11.07 -0.32
N TRP A 94 2.33 10.15 0.47
CA TRP A 94 3.07 10.48 1.67
C TRP A 94 4.38 11.22 1.33
N THR A 95 4.50 12.48 1.74
CA THR A 95 5.55 13.39 1.25
C THR A 95 6.96 12.99 1.66
N THR A 96 7.13 12.29 2.77
CA THR A 96 8.44 11.82 3.25
C THR A 96 8.84 10.46 2.68
N SER A 97 7.94 9.78 1.96
CA SER A 97 8.28 8.55 1.24
C SER A 97 9.07 8.92 -0.01
N SER A 98 10.21 8.25 -0.22
CA SER A 98 11.08 8.46 -1.38
C SER A 98 11.33 7.19 -2.19
N ARG A 99 10.99 6.03 -1.61
CA ARG A 99 11.16 4.71 -2.21
C ARG A 99 9.90 3.87 -2.03
N LEU A 100 9.67 2.94 -2.96
CA LEU A 100 8.63 1.93 -2.84
C LEU A 100 9.14 0.55 -3.26
N GLY A 101 8.45 -0.48 -2.81
CA GLY A 101 8.53 -1.84 -3.33
C GLY A 101 7.15 -2.43 -3.52
N VAL A 102 7.02 -3.33 -4.49
CA VAL A 102 5.77 -4.03 -4.82
C VAL A 102 6.05 -5.52 -5.00
N GLY A 103 5.04 -6.35 -4.74
CA GLY A 103 5.08 -7.80 -4.89
C GLY A 103 3.73 -8.43 -4.57
#